data_AF-A0A941RBV4-F1
#
_entry.id   AF-A0A941RBV4-F1
#
_cell.length_a   1.000
_cell.length_b   1.000
_cell.length_c   1.000
_cell.angle_alpha   90.00
_cell.angle_beta   90.00
_cell.angle_gamma   90.00
#
_symmetry.space_group_name_H-M   'P 1'
#
loop_
_entity.id
_entity.type
_entity.pdbx_description
1 polymer ?
#
loop_
_entity_poly.entity_id
_entity_poly.type
_entity_poly.pdbx_seq_one_letter_code
_entity_poly.pdbx_strand_id
1 'polypeptide(L)'
;MNWLIFHPEFVTVFHPHPLFERPQPADAIVALAKDVERDRYAALLAEQGLAPRILSTLVDATCLRERGVRELCATGVRNTVDEALMMRRILARERMDRVMIVTSRDHVMRAAAIFTLVFLGTGLEVNVVATPLSASPRVPSVREIWSFLPSLGGAVLGRFVPELYEWFLQYGQEFHHGRSHSHAG
;
A
#
# COMPACT_ATOMS: atom_id res chain seq x y z
N MET A 1 11.63 36.08 -14.90
CA MET A 1 10.50 35.99 -15.85
C MET A 1 9.60 34.87 -15.35
N ASN A 2 8.38 35.23 -14.97
CA ASN A 2 7.50 34.55 -14.03
C ASN A 2 6.38 33.82 -14.78
N TRP A 3 6.26 32.50 -14.65
CA TRP A 3 5.11 31.67 -15.10
C TRP A 3 5.23 30.35 -14.29
N LEU A 4 4.31 29.84 -13.47
CA LEU A 4 2.85 29.96 -13.37
C LEU A 4 2.43 29.96 -11.89
N ILE A 5 1.41 30.77 -11.58
CA ILE A 5 0.64 30.72 -10.33
C ILE A 5 -0.42 29.62 -10.50
N PHE A 6 -0.33 28.56 -9.70
CA PHE A 6 -1.41 27.60 -9.48
C PHE A 6 -1.61 27.40 -7.98
N HIS A 7 -2.87 27.28 -7.57
CA HIS A 7 -3.38 27.43 -6.20
C HIS A 7 -2.58 26.70 -5.09
N PRO A 8 -2.42 27.32 -3.90
CA PRO A 8 -1.47 26.90 -2.87
C PRO A 8 -1.88 25.68 -2.00
N GLU A 9 -3.01 25.01 -2.25
CA GLU A 9 -3.53 24.00 -1.31
C GLU A 9 -3.27 22.53 -1.70
N PHE A 10 -2.77 22.24 -2.91
CA PHE A 10 -2.61 20.85 -3.36
C PHE A 10 -1.28 20.54 -4.06
N VAL A 11 -0.21 21.26 -3.72
CA VAL A 11 1.14 20.80 -4.03
C VAL A 11 1.67 20.06 -2.82
N THR A 12 1.36 18.76 -2.73
CA THR A 12 2.13 17.87 -1.86
C THR A 12 3.54 17.82 -2.44
N VAL A 13 4.40 18.72 -1.99
CA VAL A 13 5.83 18.63 -2.25
C VAL A 13 6.28 17.35 -1.57
N PHE A 14 6.42 16.28 -2.35
CA PHE A 14 7.12 15.07 -1.94
C PHE A 14 8.57 15.46 -1.68
N HIS A 15 8.84 15.98 -0.48
CA HIS A 15 10.19 16.09 0.02
C HIS A 15 10.69 14.65 0.12
N PRO A 16 11.78 14.28 -0.59
CA PRO A 16 12.44 13.01 -0.36
C PRO A 16 13.14 13.10 1.00
N HIS A 17 12.34 13.04 2.08
CA HIS A 17 12.79 12.51 3.36
C HIS A 17 13.39 11.13 3.07
N PRO A 18 14.52 10.77 3.70
CA PRO A 18 15.43 9.75 3.18
C PRO A 18 14.62 8.55 2.70
N LEU A 19 14.91 8.09 1.47
CA LEU A 19 14.08 7.18 0.62
C LEU A 19 13.63 5.87 1.30
N PHE A 20 14.02 5.65 2.56
CA PHE A 20 13.60 4.62 3.48
C PHE A 20 13.47 5.29 4.86
N GLU A 21 12.27 5.38 5.42
CA GLU A 21 12.16 5.79 6.82
C GLU A 21 12.81 4.70 7.67
N ARG A 22 13.53 5.13 8.71
CA ARG A 22 14.03 4.18 9.70
C ARG A 22 12.82 3.52 10.38
N PRO A 23 12.87 2.23 10.71
CA PRO A 23 11.83 1.59 11.50
C PRO A 23 11.60 2.37 12.80
N GLN A 24 10.34 2.72 13.08
CA GLN A 24 9.93 3.39 14.32
C GLN A 24 8.96 2.51 15.11
N PRO A 25 8.85 2.65 16.43
CA PRO A 25 7.83 1.95 17.21
C PRO A 25 6.42 2.21 16.66
N ALA A 26 5.63 1.14 16.53
CA ALA A 26 4.27 1.16 15.98
C ALA A 26 3.36 0.18 16.72
N ASP A 27 2.05 0.35 16.59
CA ASP A 27 1.06 -0.54 17.19
C ASP A 27 0.94 -1.86 16.43
N ALA A 28 1.29 -1.84 15.14
CA ALA A 28 1.35 -3.00 14.26
C ALA A 28 2.36 -2.80 13.12
N ILE A 29 2.92 -3.91 12.66
CA ILE A 29 3.67 -4.00 11.41
C ILE A 29 2.79 -4.68 10.35
N VAL A 30 2.69 -4.09 9.16
CA VAL A 30 1.99 -4.65 8.00
C VAL A 30 3.01 -5.01 6.94
N ALA A 31 3.16 -6.30 6.63
CA ALA A 31 3.98 -6.74 5.50
C ALA A 31 3.13 -6.77 4.21
N LEU A 32 3.57 -6.07 3.16
CA LEU A 32 2.91 -6.10 1.86
C LEU A 32 3.15 -7.44 1.16
N ALA A 33 2.12 -7.96 0.48
CA ALA A 33 2.09 -9.32 -0.03
C ALA A 33 3.12 -9.62 -1.13
N LYS A 34 3.31 -10.92 -1.39
CA LYS A 34 4.07 -11.51 -2.52
C LYS A 34 5.60 -11.51 -2.39
N ASP A 35 6.15 -11.34 -1.18
CA ASP A 35 7.59 -11.44 -0.94
C ASP A 35 7.88 -11.91 0.50
N VAL A 36 8.47 -13.10 0.63
CA VAL A 36 8.81 -13.74 1.92
C VAL A 36 9.85 -12.93 2.70
N GLU A 37 10.70 -12.15 2.03
CA GLU A 37 11.69 -11.31 2.71
C GLU A 37 11.02 -10.16 3.49
N ARG A 38 9.85 -9.70 3.05
CA ARG A 38 9.06 -8.71 3.79
C ARG A 38 8.49 -9.30 5.07
N ASP A 39 7.99 -10.53 5.01
CA ASP A 39 7.44 -11.24 6.17
C ASP A 39 8.55 -11.54 7.19
N ARG A 40 9.72 -11.99 6.73
CA ARG A 40 10.91 -12.21 7.58
C ARG A 40 11.38 -10.92 8.24
N TYR A 41 11.45 -9.83 7.48
CA TYR A 41 11.88 -8.56 8.03
C TYR A 41 10.86 -7.99 9.03
N ALA A 42 9.56 -8.12 8.76
CA ALA A 42 8.52 -7.76 9.72
C ALA A 42 8.62 -8.57 11.02
N ALA A 43 8.89 -9.88 10.93
CA ALA A 43 9.14 -10.73 12.11
C ALA A 43 10.34 -10.24 12.92
N LEU A 44 11.46 -9.94 12.27
CA LEU A 44 12.66 -9.43 12.93
C LEU A 44 12.41 -8.08 13.63
N LEU A 45 11.63 -7.17 13.03
CA LEU A 45 11.27 -5.89 13.64
C LEU A 45 10.34 -6.08 14.85
N ALA A 46 9.43 -7.04 14.81
CA ALA A 46 8.59 -7.41 15.95
C ALA A 46 9.42 -8.02 17.10
N GLU A 47 10.38 -8.90 16.79
CA GLU A 47 11.32 -9.47 17.77
C GLU A 47 12.18 -8.39 18.45
N GLN A 48 12.49 -7.31 17.74
CA GLN A 48 13.16 -6.11 18.29
C GLN A 48 12.25 -5.25 19.18
N GLY A 49 10.98 -5.62 19.36
CA GLY A 49 10.03 -4.90 20.19
C GLY A 49 9.45 -3.64 19.54
N LEU A 50 9.60 -3.46 18.22
CA LEU A 50 9.09 -2.28 17.52
C LEU A 50 7.57 -2.31 17.32
N ALA A 51 6.95 -3.48 17.32
CA ALA A 51 5.50 -3.61 17.40
C ALA A 51 5.11 -4.94 18.04
N PRO A 52 3.97 -4.99 18.77
CA PRO A 52 3.49 -6.20 19.42
C PRO A 52 2.80 -7.19 18.48
N ARG A 53 2.50 -6.79 17.23
CA ARG A 53 1.73 -7.61 16.28
C ARG A 53 2.15 -7.37 14.83
N ILE A 54 1.97 -8.41 14.02
CA ILE A 54 2.17 -8.39 12.58
C ILE A 54 0.83 -8.68 11.90
N LEU A 55 0.48 -7.89 10.90
CA LEU A 55 -0.72 -8.04 10.08
C LEU A 55 -0.32 -8.36 8.64
N SER A 56 -1.14 -9.18 7.98
CA SER A 56 -0.99 -9.51 6.56
C SER A 56 -1.99 -8.71 5.73
N THR A 57 -1.58 -8.27 4.55
CA THR A 57 -2.53 -7.72 3.57
C THR A 57 -3.35 -8.81 2.88
N LEU A 58 -2.95 -10.09 2.95
CA LEU A 58 -3.63 -11.22 2.31
C LEU A 58 -4.74 -11.84 3.15
N VAL A 59 -4.72 -11.62 4.46
CA VAL A 59 -5.66 -12.23 5.40
C VAL A 59 -6.29 -11.15 6.28
N ASP A 60 -7.62 -11.11 6.34
CA ASP A 60 -8.35 -10.22 7.23
C ASP A 60 -8.27 -10.76 8.67
N ALA A 61 -7.47 -10.09 9.51
CA ALA A 61 -7.28 -10.45 10.91
C ALA A 61 -8.58 -10.37 11.74
N THR A 62 -9.51 -9.49 11.37
CA THR A 62 -10.81 -9.38 12.05
C THR A 62 -11.67 -10.60 11.72
N CYS A 63 -11.77 -10.95 10.43
CA CYS A 63 -12.46 -12.17 10.00
C CYS A 63 -11.88 -13.41 10.68
N LEU A 64 -10.54 -13.53 10.70
CA LEU A 64 -9.88 -14.70 11.27
C LEU A 64 -10.15 -14.83 12.77
N ARG A 65 -10.18 -13.70 13.51
CA ARG A 65 -10.49 -13.67 14.93
C ARG A 65 -11.95 -14.05 15.21
N GLU A 66 -12.88 -13.56 14.40
CA GLU A 66 -14.32 -13.79 14.59
C GLU A 66 -14.78 -15.18 14.15
N ARG A 67 -14.22 -15.69 13.05
CA ARG A 67 -14.70 -16.90 12.37
C ARG A 67 -13.74 -18.08 12.43
N GLY A 68 -12.51 -17.84 12.89
CA GLY A 68 -11.47 -18.85 13.01
C GLY A 68 -10.94 -19.35 11.67
N VAL A 69 -10.07 -20.37 11.72
CA VAL A 69 -9.37 -20.95 10.56
C VAL A 69 -10.27 -21.77 9.61
N ARG A 70 -11.56 -21.90 9.93
CA ARG A 70 -12.52 -22.70 9.15
C ARG A 70 -13.08 -21.94 7.95
N GLU A 71 -12.95 -20.63 7.91
CA GLU A 71 -13.41 -19.79 6.81
C GLU A 71 -12.25 -19.16 6.03
N LEU A 72 -12.48 -18.94 4.73
CA LEU A 72 -11.53 -18.28 3.84
C LEU A 72 -11.52 -16.77 4.13
N CYS A 73 -10.73 -16.33 5.11
CA CYS A 73 -10.55 -14.91 5.43
C CYS A 73 -9.56 -14.19 4.49
N ALA A 74 -9.48 -14.60 3.22
CA ALA A 74 -8.60 -13.98 2.25
C ALA A 74 -9.15 -12.61 1.81
N THR A 75 -8.30 -11.59 1.75
CA THR A 75 -8.70 -10.20 1.43
C THR A 75 -8.90 -9.94 -0.06
N GLY A 76 -8.35 -10.80 -0.93
CA GLY A 76 -8.44 -10.65 -2.39
C GLY A 76 -7.64 -9.48 -2.98
N VAL A 77 -6.72 -8.88 -2.22
CA VAL A 77 -5.88 -7.75 -2.68
C VAL A 77 -5.02 -8.13 -3.89
N ARG A 78 -4.97 -7.26 -4.90
CA ARG A 78 -4.29 -7.56 -6.17
C ARG A 78 -3.06 -6.68 -6.39
N ASN A 79 -3.14 -5.46 -5.89
CA ASN A 79 -2.16 -4.40 -6.06
C ASN A 79 -2.02 -3.57 -4.77
N THR A 80 -1.03 -2.68 -4.72
CA THR A 80 -0.72 -1.85 -3.54
C THR A 80 -1.85 -0.88 -3.15
N VAL A 81 -2.72 -0.48 -4.07
CA VAL A 81 -3.90 0.34 -3.75
C VAL A 81 -4.93 -0.48 -2.98
N ASP A 82 -5.22 -1.70 -3.43
CA ASP A 82 -6.13 -2.62 -2.73
C ASP A 82 -5.60 -2.93 -1.32
N GLU A 83 -4.28 -3.16 -1.19
CA GLU A 83 -3.62 -3.38 0.10
C GLU A 83 -3.83 -2.18 1.05
N ALA A 84 -3.60 -0.96 0.57
CA ALA A 84 -3.77 0.24 1.38
C ALA A 84 -5.24 0.48 1.80
N LEU A 85 -6.19 0.31 0.87
CA LEU A 85 -7.62 0.47 1.16
C LEU A 85 -8.14 -0.59 2.12
N MET A 86 -7.71 -1.85 1.96
CA MET A 86 -8.05 -2.93 2.88
C MET A 86 -7.49 -2.65 4.28
N MET A 87 -6.23 -2.24 4.37
CA MET A 87 -5.60 -1.88 5.64
C MET A 87 -6.25 -0.68 6.31
N ARG A 88 -6.69 0.31 5.55
CA ARG A 88 -7.45 1.42 6.13
C ARG A 88 -8.73 0.94 6.82
N ARG A 89 -9.44 -0.02 6.23
CA ARG A 89 -10.66 -0.60 6.82
C ARG A 89 -10.36 -1.42 8.08
N ILE A 90 -9.31 -2.24 8.04
CA ILE A 90 -8.93 -3.12 9.16
C ILE A 90 -8.38 -2.30 10.33
N LEU A 91 -7.44 -1.38 10.09
CA LEU A 91 -6.78 -0.59 11.13
C LEU A 91 -7.74 0.40 11.80
N ALA A 92 -8.73 0.93 11.09
CA ALA A 92 -9.75 1.80 11.67
C ALA A 92 -10.59 1.10 12.75
N ARG A 93 -10.74 -0.24 12.69
CA ARG A 93 -11.49 -1.01 13.69
C ARG A 93 -10.68 -1.29 14.96
N GLU A 94 -9.35 -1.29 14.84
CA GLU A 94 -8.44 -1.68 15.91
C GLU A 94 -7.94 -0.49 16.76
N ARG A 95 -8.39 0.75 16.46
CA ARG A 95 -7.99 2.00 17.17
C ARG A 95 -6.47 2.16 17.33
N MET A 96 -5.74 1.98 16.24
CA MET A 96 -4.29 2.17 16.21
C MET A 96 -3.93 3.63 15.91
N ASP A 97 -2.85 4.11 16.52
CA ASP A 97 -2.31 5.45 16.31
C ASP A 97 -1.16 5.42 15.29
N ARG A 98 -0.38 4.34 15.27
CA ARG A 98 0.83 4.20 14.44
C ARG A 98 0.91 2.83 13.76
N VAL A 99 1.16 2.83 12.46
CA VAL A 99 1.41 1.61 11.69
C VAL A 99 2.73 1.69 10.94
N MET A 100 3.47 0.58 10.94
CA MET A 100 4.64 0.41 10.11
C MET A 100 4.30 -0.46 8.90
N ILE A 101 4.54 0.05 7.68
CA ILE A 101 4.33 -0.69 6.43
C ILE A 101 5.69 -1.18 5.92
N VAL A 102 5.86 -2.49 5.83
CA VAL A 102 7.06 -3.13 5.32
C VAL A 102 6.85 -3.54 3.86
N THR A 103 7.74 -3.09 2.99
CA THR A 103 7.76 -3.45 1.56
C THR A 103 9.17 -3.64 1.04
N SER A 104 9.35 -4.10 -0.19
CA SER A 104 10.68 -4.19 -0.81
C SER A 104 11.16 -2.82 -1.25
N ARG A 105 12.48 -2.66 -1.37
CA ARG A 105 13.13 -1.42 -1.81
C ARG A 105 12.56 -0.85 -3.12
N ASP A 106 12.28 -1.72 -4.09
CA ASP A 106 11.76 -1.33 -5.41
C ASP A 106 10.30 -0.84 -5.37
N HIS A 107 9.59 -1.12 -4.28
CA HIS A 107 8.19 -0.75 -4.10
C HIS A 107 7.97 0.32 -3.04
N VAL A 108 8.99 0.70 -2.27
CA VAL A 108 8.85 1.63 -1.13
C VAL A 108 8.29 2.98 -1.53
N MET A 109 8.71 3.53 -2.67
CA MET A 109 8.27 4.86 -3.11
C MET A 109 6.80 4.86 -3.50
N ARG A 110 6.38 3.81 -4.23
CA ARG A 110 4.98 3.60 -4.61
C ARG A 110 4.12 3.36 -3.37
N ALA A 111 4.58 2.49 -2.47
CA ALA A 111 3.88 2.17 -1.23
C ALA A 111 3.73 3.41 -0.34
N ALA A 112 4.82 4.16 -0.11
CA ALA A 112 4.79 5.40 0.66
C ALA A 112 3.76 6.39 0.09
N ALA A 113 3.83 6.69 -1.21
CA ALA A 113 2.89 7.64 -1.81
C ALA A 113 1.43 7.17 -1.71
N ILE A 114 1.15 5.89 -1.99
CA ILE A 114 -0.22 5.35 -1.92
C ILE A 114 -0.74 5.32 -0.48
N PHE A 115 0.04 4.78 0.47
CA PHE A 115 -0.38 4.68 1.86
C PHE A 115 -0.53 6.06 2.51
N THR A 116 0.38 7.00 2.26
CA THR A 116 0.23 8.38 2.75
C THR A 116 -1.07 9.01 2.24
N LEU A 117 -1.40 8.86 0.95
CA LEU A 117 -2.66 9.41 0.41
C LEU A 117 -3.91 8.72 0.98
N VAL A 118 -3.89 7.40 1.09
CA VAL A 118 -5.03 6.62 1.59
C VAL A 118 -5.31 6.93 3.06
N PHE A 119 -4.28 7.10 3.89
CA PHE A 119 -4.39 7.36 5.33
C PHE A 119 -4.40 8.85 5.70
N LEU A 120 -4.22 9.76 4.75
CA LEU A 120 -4.26 11.20 5.03
C LEU A 120 -5.56 11.60 5.74
N GLY A 121 -5.45 12.29 6.87
CA GLY A 121 -6.60 12.75 7.65
C GLY A 121 -7.35 11.66 8.43
N THR A 122 -6.83 10.44 8.54
CA THR A 122 -7.39 9.43 9.47
C THR A 122 -6.88 9.58 10.90
N GLY A 123 -5.87 10.43 11.14
CA GLY A 123 -5.18 10.55 12.43
C GLY A 123 -4.20 9.40 12.72
N LEU A 124 -4.08 8.44 11.81
CA LEU A 124 -3.17 7.30 11.93
C LEU A 124 -1.85 7.63 11.23
N GLU A 125 -0.75 7.56 11.95
CA GLU A 125 0.59 7.81 11.43
C GLU A 125 1.11 6.57 10.70
N VAL A 126 1.60 6.76 9.48
CA VAL A 126 2.11 5.67 8.64
C VAL A 126 3.60 5.84 8.41
N ASN A 127 4.39 4.89 8.91
CA ASN A 127 5.83 4.78 8.68
C ASN A 127 6.09 3.69 7.62
N VAL A 128 6.60 4.06 6.45
CA VAL A 128 6.87 3.08 5.38
C VAL A 128 8.37 2.75 5.31
N VAL A 129 8.67 1.45 5.46
CA VAL A 129 10.02 0.91 5.60
C VAL A 129 10.29 -0.08 4.49
N ALA A 130 11.48 -0.01 3.89
CA ALA A 130 11.95 -1.03 2.96
C ALA A 130 12.73 -2.13 3.67
N THR A 131 12.61 -3.36 3.16
CA THR A 131 13.54 -4.44 3.51
C THR A 131 14.98 -4.06 3.16
N PRO A 132 15.97 -4.38 4.02
CA PRO A 132 17.37 -4.18 3.70
C PRO A 132 17.79 -5.15 2.58
N LEU A 133 18.23 -4.61 1.43
CA LEU A 133 18.91 -5.39 0.40
C LEU A 133 20.42 -5.27 0.56
N SER A 134 21.16 -6.33 0.24
CA SER A 134 22.63 -6.36 0.07
C SER A 134 23.15 -5.45 -1.07
N ALA A 135 22.31 -4.58 -1.65
CA ALA A 135 22.61 -3.73 -2.81
C ALA A 135 22.21 -2.27 -2.58
N SER A 136 23.01 -1.36 -3.14
CA SER A 136 23.06 0.11 -2.93
C SER A 136 21.72 0.85 -3.12
N PRO A 137 21.48 1.99 -2.41
CA PRO A 137 20.32 2.86 -2.65
C PRO A 137 20.23 3.36 -4.09
N ARG A 138 19.12 3.11 -4.78
CA ARG A 138 18.82 3.68 -6.10
C ARG A 138 17.79 4.80 -5.95
N VAL A 139 18.12 6.00 -6.43
CA VAL A 139 17.16 7.11 -6.55
C VAL A 139 16.24 6.81 -7.73
N PRO A 140 14.90 6.87 -7.58
CA PRO A 140 13.96 6.60 -8.67
C PRO A 140 14.15 7.60 -9.80
N SER A 141 14.08 7.13 -11.04
CA SER A 141 14.10 8.03 -12.20
C SER A 141 12.76 8.76 -12.37
N VAL A 142 12.75 9.94 -13.00
CA VAL A 142 11.50 10.69 -13.28
C VAL A 142 10.48 9.82 -14.03
N ARG A 143 10.93 9.04 -15.01
CA ARG A 143 10.08 8.09 -15.77
C ARG A 143 9.38 7.06 -14.88
N GLU A 144 10.06 6.62 -13.83
CA GLU A 144 9.54 5.66 -12.86
C GLU A 144 8.48 6.30 -11.96
N ILE A 145 8.68 7.56 -11.54
CA ILE A 145 7.68 8.35 -10.82
C ILE A 145 6.41 8.53 -11.66
N TRP A 146 6.55 8.89 -12.95
CA TRP A 146 5.41 9.01 -13.87
C TRP A 146 4.63 7.71 -14.04
N SER A 147 5.31 6.56 -13.96
CA SER A 147 4.65 5.24 -14.03
C SER A 147 3.70 4.95 -12.86
N PHE A 148 3.83 5.69 -11.75
CA PHE A 148 2.98 5.52 -10.57
C PHE A 148 1.71 6.35 -10.61
N LEU A 149 1.62 7.38 -11.48
CA LEU A 149 0.47 8.27 -11.55
C LEU A 149 -0.87 7.57 -11.76
N PRO A 150 -0.99 6.51 -12.59
CA PRO A 150 -2.24 5.75 -12.68
C PRO A 150 -2.65 5.11 -11.35
N SER A 151 -1.68 4.58 -10.59
CA SER A 151 -1.93 4.00 -9.25
C SER A 151 -2.26 5.07 -8.21
N LEU A 152 -1.66 6.27 -8.30
CA LEU A 152 -2.00 7.41 -7.46
C LEU A 152 -3.42 7.91 -7.76
N GLY A 153 -3.79 7.99 -9.03
CA GLY A 153 -5.17 8.28 -9.45
C GLY A 153 -6.15 7.24 -8.90
N GLY A 154 -5.83 5.95 -8.99
CA GLY A 154 -6.59 4.86 -8.39
C GLY A 154 -6.75 4.99 -6.87
N ALA A 155 -5.68 5.39 -6.15
CA ALA A 155 -5.74 5.62 -4.70
C ALA A 155 -6.65 6.80 -4.31
N VAL A 156 -6.60 7.90 -5.07
CA VAL A 156 -7.51 9.04 -4.89
C VAL A 156 -8.96 8.63 -5.17
N LEU A 157 -9.21 7.92 -6.28
CA LEU A 157 -10.54 7.42 -6.61
C LEU A 157 -11.07 6.44 -5.56
N GLY A 158 -10.29 5.45 -5.16
CA GLY A 158 -10.69 4.49 -4.12
C GLY A 158 -10.96 5.14 -2.77
N ARG A 159 -10.31 6.28 -2.47
CA ARG A 159 -10.57 7.07 -1.27
C ARG A 159 -11.88 7.85 -1.34
N PHE A 160 -12.12 8.59 -2.42
CA PHE A 160 -13.22 9.57 -2.49
C PHE A 160 -14.47 9.04 -3.20
N VAL A 161 -14.31 8.07 -4.09
CA VAL A 161 -15.38 7.49 -4.91
C VAL A 161 -15.16 5.96 -5.03
N PRO A 162 -15.31 5.21 -3.92
CA PRO A 162 -15.02 3.77 -3.90
C PRO A 162 -15.84 2.97 -4.94
N GLU A 163 -17.09 3.38 -5.22
CA GLU A 163 -17.95 2.77 -6.25
C GLU A 163 -17.37 2.92 -7.68
N LEU A 164 -16.76 4.07 -7.99
CA LEU A 164 -16.13 4.31 -9.29
C LEU A 164 -14.81 3.55 -9.42
N TYR A 165 -14.06 3.40 -8.32
CA TYR A 165 -12.87 2.55 -8.29
C TYR A 165 -13.23 1.08 -8.54
N GLU A 166 -14.27 0.56 -7.89
CA GLU A 166 -14.76 -0.80 -8.13
C GLU A 166 -15.29 -1.00 -9.56
N TRP A 167 -15.96 0.01 -10.14
CA TRP A 167 -16.39 0.00 -11.55
C TRP A 167 -15.20 -0.04 -12.54
N PHE A 168 -14.16 0.77 -12.34
CA PHE A 168 -12.93 0.71 -13.15
C PHE A 168 -12.24 -0.65 -13.08
N LEU A 169 -12.31 -1.33 -11.92
CA LEU A 169 -11.76 -2.67 -11.74
C LEU A 169 -12.56 -3.75 -12.48
N GLN A 170 -13.87 -3.60 -12.62
CA GLN A 170 -14.71 -4.51 -13.42
C GLN A 170 -14.48 -4.35 -14.92
N TYR A 171 -14.38 -3.12 -15.44
CA TYR A 171 -14.19 -2.86 -16.87
C TYR A 171 -12.86 -3.41 -17.42
N GLY A 172 -11.82 -3.51 -16.58
CA GLY A 172 -10.55 -4.13 -16.94
C GLY A 172 -10.60 -5.66 -17.13
N GLN A 173 -11.61 -6.34 -16.58
CA GLN A 173 -11.77 -7.80 -16.76
C GLN A 173 -12.39 -8.18 -18.12
N GLU A 174 -13.30 -7.36 -18.66
CA GLU A 174 -13.98 -7.67 -19.93
C GLU A 174 -13.02 -7.69 -21.13
N PHE A 175 -11.95 -6.87 -21.11
CA PHE A 175 -10.94 -6.88 -22.17
C PHE A 175 -10.01 -8.10 -22.16
N HIS A 176 -9.83 -8.78 -21.02
CA HIS A 176 -8.99 -9.99 -20.95
C HIS A 176 -9.77 -11.27 -21.26
N HIS A 177 -11.09 -11.31 -21.06
CA HIS A 177 -11.92 -12.44 -21.49
C HIS A 177 -12.32 -12.38 -22.98
N GLY A 178 -12.29 -11.20 -23.60
CA GLY A 178 -12.62 -11.04 -25.03
C GLY A 178 -11.57 -11.55 -26.03
N ARG A 179 -10.39 -12.02 -25.58
CA ARG A 179 -9.28 -12.43 -26.47
C ARG A 179 -9.04 -13.94 -26.56
N SER A 180 -9.90 -14.77 -25.96
CA SER A 180 -9.74 -16.24 -25.98
C SER A 180 -10.73 -17.02 -26.84
N HIS A 181 -11.58 -16.34 -27.63
CA HIS A 181 -12.45 -17.00 -28.61
C HIS A 181 -12.39 -16.29 -29.96
N SER A 182 -11.31 -16.50 -30.72
CA SER A 182 -11.28 -16.31 -32.18
C SER A 182 -10.02 -16.97 -32.73
N HIS A 183 -10.01 -18.30 -32.82
CA HIS A 183 -9.28 -19.07 -33.83
C HIS A 183 -9.75 -20.52 -33.77
N ALA A 184 -10.90 -20.77 -34.40
CA ALA A 184 -11.27 -22.07 -34.94
C ALA A 184 -12.15 -21.80 -36.16
N GLY A 185 -11.54 -21.92 -37.33
CA GLY A 185 -12.10 -21.71 -38.65
C GLY A 185 -11.03 -22.04 -39.67
#